data_AF-A0A934PVY6-F1
#
_entry.id   AF-A0A934PVY6-F1
#
_cell.length_a   1.000
_cell.length_b   1.000
_cell.length_c   1.000
_cell.angle_alpha   90.00
_cell.angle_beta   90.00
_cell.angle_gamma   90.00
#
_symmetry.space_group_name_H-M   'P 1'
#
loop_
_entity.id
_entity.type
_entity.pdbx_description
1 polymer ?
#
loop_
_entity_poly.entity_id
_entity_poly.type
_entity_poly.pdbx_seq_one_letter_code
_entity_poly.pdbx_strand_id
1 'polypeptide(L)' 'MAEITISNKDWERIKIKVQRKYNHLTDEQLNYTEGQEETLISRLMNLVNRDRKYIVFTLKKALVNIDNNRL' A
#
# COMPACT_ATOMS: atom_id res chain seq x y z
N MET A 1 2.03 -12.09 12.68
CA MET A 1 0.95 -11.09 12.68
C MET A 1 1.36 -9.99 11.74
N ALA A 2 0.51 -9.58 10.82
CA ALA A 2 0.80 -8.44 9.95
C ALA A 2 0.94 -7.17 10.79
N GLU A 3 1.93 -6.32 10.48
CA GLU A 3 2.19 -5.06 11.20
C GLU A 3 1.12 -3.98 10.95
N ILE A 4 0.21 -4.26 10.01
CA ILE A 4 -0.93 -3.47 9.57
C ILE A 4 -2.07 -4.41 9.16
N THR A 5 -3.29 -3.90 9.21
CA THR A 5 -4.47 -4.53 8.64
C THR A 5 -5.08 -3.56 7.64
N ILE A 6 -5.37 -4.03 6.43
CA ILE A 6 -5.96 -3.19 5.37
C ILE A 6 -7.22 -3.89 4.87
N SER A 7 -8.39 -3.27 5.05
CA SER A 7 -9.61 -3.79 4.45
C SER A 7 -9.58 -3.61 2.93
N ASN A 8 -10.29 -4.46 2.18
CA ASN A 8 -10.39 -4.29 0.72
C ASN A 8 -10.92 -2.89 0.34
N LYS A 9 -11.86 -2.35 1.13
CA LYS A 9 -12.43 -1.01 0.93
C LYS A 9 -11.37 0.09 1.08
N ASP A 10 -10.51 -0.04 2.09
CA ASP A 10 -9.44 0.93 2.32
C ASP A 10 -8.35 0.82 1.27
N TRP A 11 -8.07 -0.41 0.81
CA TRP A 11 -7.07 -0.65 -0.23
C TRP A 11 -7.40 0.08 -1.53
N GLU A 12 -8.66 0.09 -1.98
CA GLU A 12 -9.04 0.82 -3.20
C GLU A 12 -8.61 2.30 -3.17
N ARG A 13 -8.70 2.95 -2.00
CA ARG A 13 -8.27 4.34 -1.81
C ARG A 13 -6.75 4.47 -1.65
N ILE A 14 -6.13 3.55 -0.91
CA ILE A 14 -4.68 3.53 -0.70
C ILE A 14 -3.95 3.26 -2.02
N LYS A 15 -4.45 2.35 -2.84
CA LYS A 15 -3.93 1.99 -4.16
C LYS A 15 -3.77 3.22 -5.03
N ILE A 16 -4.78 4.10 -5.08
CA ILE A 16 -4.70 5.38 -5.80
C ILE A 16 -3.55 6.24 -5.27
N LYS A 17 -3.36 6.34 -3.95
CA LYS A 17 -2.26 7.10 -3.35
C LYS A 17 -0.89 6.48 -3.66
N VAL A 18 -0.80 5.15 -3.67
CA VAL A 18 0.41 4.39 -4.03
C VAL A 18 0.74 4.63 -5.51
N GLN A 19 -0.24 4.58 -6.41
CA GLN A 19 -0.05 4.86 -7.85
C GLN A 19 0.36 6.31 -8.11
N ARG A 20 -0.19 7.28 -7.37
CA ARG A 20 0.26 8.69 -7.48
C ARG A 20 1.74 8.84 -7.11
N LYS A 21 2.19 8.13 -6.08
CA LYS A 21 3.59 8.15 -5.63
C LYS A 21 4.52 7.37 -6.56
N TYR A 22 4.04 6.25 -7.10
CA TYR A 22 4.77 5.35 -7.98
C TYR A 22 3.95 5.14 -9.26
N ASN A 23 4.01 6.14 -10.14
CA ASN A 23 3.25 6.21 -11.39
C ASN A 23 3.52 5.06 -12.38
N HIS A 24 4.57 4.26 -12.17
CA HIS A 24 4.92 3.10 -12.98
C HIS A 24 4.28 1.79 -12.49
N LEU A 25 3.65 1.77 -11.30
CA LEU A 25 3.02 0.56 -10.78
C LEU A 25 1.65 0.32 -11.41
N THR A 26 1.44 -0.90 -11.91
CA THR A 26 0.19 -1.29 -12.55
C THR A 26 -0.84 -1.82 -11.55
N ASP A 27 -2.10 -1.85 -11.97
CA ASP A 27 -3.19 -2.41 -11.16
C ASP A 27 -2.96 -3.88 -10.79
N GLU A 28 -2.41 -4.66 -11.73
CA GLU A 28 -2.09 -6.09 -11.53
C GLU A 28 -1.01 -6.27 -10.47
N GLN A 29 0.05 -5.44 -10.53
CA GLN A 29 1.11 -5.46 -9.53
C GLN A 29 0.59 -5.09 -8.13
N LEU A 30 -0.40 -4.19 -8.07
CA LEU A 30 -1.05 -3.74 -6.85
C LEU A 30 -2.28 -4.58 -6.45
N ASN A 31 -2.45 -5.77 -7.02
CA ASN A 31 -3.52 -6.67 -6.62
C ASN A 31 -3.36 -7.11 -5.16
N TYR A 32 -4.43 -6.97 -4.38
CA TYR A 32 -4.46 -7.24 -2.95
C TYR A 32 -5.83 -7.74 -2.54
N THR A 33 -5.82 -8.71 -1.62
CA THR A 33 -7.00 -9.18 -0.91
C THR A 33 -6.71 -9.12 0.58
N GLU A 34 -7.69 -8.70 1.36
CA GLU A 34 -7.65 -8.68 2.82
C GLU A 34 -7.12 -10.00 3.40
N GLY A 35 -6.17 -9.89 4.34
CA GLY A 35 -5.42 -11.03 4.88
C GLY A 35 -4.11 -11.35 4.13
N GLN A 36 -3.80 -10.67 3.02
CA GLN A 36 -2.54 -10.82 2.27
C GLN A 36 -1.57 -9.66 2.47
N GLU A 37 -1.62 -8.95 3.60
CA GLU A 37 -0.81 -7.75 3.86
C GLU A 37 0.69 -8.03 3.76
N GLU A 38 1.14 -9.18 4.27
CA GLU A 38 2.54 -9.60 4.19
C GLU A 38 3.04 -9.78 2.75
N THR A 39 2.21 -10.38 1.90
CA THR A 39 2.49 -10.56 0.47
C THR A 39 2.54 -9.21 -0.24
N LEU A 40 1.59 -8.32 0.07
CA LEU A 40 1.57 -6.97 -0.49
C LEU A 40 2.82 -6.18 -0.10
N ILE A 41 3.19 -6.20 1.18
CA ILE A 41 4.38 -5.51 1.68
C ILE A 41 5.63 -6.03 0.96
N SER A 42 5.80 -7.35 0.91
CA SER A 42 6.96 -7.98 0.27
C SER A 42 7.02 -7.66 -1.23
N ARG A 43 5.87 -7.65 -1.92
CA ARG A 43 5.80 -7.28 -3.33
C ARG A 43 6.16 -5.82 -3.55
N LEU A 44 5.61 -4.90 -2.75
CA LEU A 44 5.91 -3.47 -2.83
C LEU A 44 7.39 -3.18 -2.54
N MET A 45 8.00 -3.87 -1.57
CA MET A 45 9.43 -3.75 -1.30
C MET A 45 10.28 -3.99 -2.55
N ASN A 46 9.96 -5.06 -3.29
CA ASN A 46 10.65 -5.42 -4.52
C ASN A 46 10.35 -4.43 -5.66
N LEU A 47 9.08 -4.06 -5.84
CA LEU A 47 8.64 -3.19 -6.94
C LEU A 47 9.23 -1.79 -6.86
N VAL A 48 9.30 -1.20 -5.66
CA VAL A 48 9.79 0.18 -5.48
C VAL A 48 11.21 0.25 -4.94
N ASN A 49 11.88 -0.91 -4.78
CA ASN A 49 13.21 -1.06 -4.22
C ASN A 49 13.36 -0.30 -2.89
N ARG A 50 12.54 -0.67 -1.91
CA ARG A 50 12.52 -0.07 -0.57
C ARG A 50 12.43 -1.15 0.50
N ASP A 51 12.92 -0.81 1.69
CA ASP A 51 12.87 -1.68 2.84
C ASP A 51 11.45 -1.80 3.41
N ARG A 52 11.24 -2.89 4.15
CA ARG A 52 9.96 -3.22 4.79
C ARG A 52 9.42 -2.08 5.63
N LYS A 53 10.29 -1.45 6.43
CA LYS A 53 9.93 -0.36 7.35
C LYS A 53 9.35 0.82 6.58
N TYR A 54 9.94 1.20 5.45
CA TYR A 54 9.45 2.30 4.63
C TYR A 54 8.11 1.98 3.95
N ILE A 55 7.92 0.74 3.48
CA ILE A 55 6.64 0.30 2.91
C ILE A 55 5.54 0.32 3.96
N VAL A 56 5.77 -0.31 5.12
CA VAL A 56 4.81 -0.34 6.23
C VAL A 56 4.48 1.08 6.68
N PHE A 57 5.49 1.94 6.85
CA PHE A 57 5.28 3.35 7.17
C PHE A 57 4.40 4.07 6.13
N THR A 58 4.67 3.85 4.84
CA THR A 58 3.91 4.46 3.75
C THR A 58 2.44 4.02 3.78
N LEU A 59 2.19 2.72 3.96
CA LEU A 59 0.84 2.16 4.06
C LEU A 59 0.10 2.66 5.30
N LYS A 60 0.75 2.68 6.47
CA LYS A 60 0.19 3.27 7.71
C LYS A 60 -0.17 4.75 7.51
N LYS A 61 0.72 5.52 6.91
CA LYS A 61 0.47 6.93 6.61
C LYS A 61 -0.70 7.11 5.65
N ALA A 62 -0.84 6.25 4.65
CA ALA A 62 -1.96 6.28 3.71
C ALA A 62 -3.30 5.92 4.37
N LEU A 63 -3.31 4.92 5.25
CA LEU A 63 -4.48 4.53 6.08
C LEU A 63 -4.96 5.69 6.96
N VAL A 64 -4.05 6.32 7.71
CA VAL A 64 -4.40 7.44 8.59
C VAL A 64 -4.94 8.65 7.80
N ASN A 65 -4.44 8.86 6.58
CA ASN A 65 -4.84 9.97 5.72
C ASN A 65 -5.80 9.52 4.61
N ILE A 66 -6.60 8.48 4.82
CA ILE A 66 -7.42 7.90 3.75
C ILE A 66 -8.50 8.87 3.26
N ASP A 67 -9.08 9.63 4.19
CA ASP A 67 -10.09 10.66 3.92
C ASP A 67 -9.47 12.02 3.60
N ASN A 68 -8.17 12.19 3.83
CA ASN A 68 -7.49 13.45 3.59
C ASN A 68 -6.85 13.44 2.20
N ASN A 69 -7.41 14.23 1.29
CA ASN A 69 -6.95 14.31 -0.11
C ASN A 69 -5.82 15.34 -0.30
N ARG A 70 -5.25 15.88 0.79
CA ARG A 70 -4.21 16.92 0.73
C ARG A 70 -2.86 16.28 0.41
N LEU A 71 -2.27 16.74 -0.69
CA LEU A 71 -0.89 16.50 -1.13
C LEU A 71 0.11 17.08 -0.13
#